data_AF-A0A1H9L3Z8-F1
#
_entry.id   AF-A0A1H9L3Z8-F1
#
_cell.length_a   1.000
_cell.length_b   1.000
_cell.length_c   1.000
_cell.angle_alpha   90.00
_cell.angle_beta   90.00
_cell.angle_gamma   90.00
#
_symmetry.space_group_name_H-M   'P 1'
#
loop_
_entity.id
_entity.type
_entity.pdbx_description
1 polymer ?
#
loop_
_entity_poly.entity_id
_entity_poly.type
_entity_poly.pdbx_seq_one_letter_code
_entity_poly.pdbx_strand_id
1 'polypeptide(L)'
;MPADTLSLPDEDTLRNAANTGKNITLQVRGVLRIQDGAIVTQLVRTPAPTPVRGVNAIFDSATGYYGFTTPEEAGVPARTILTSPAEAPSAEGPTILTGPVPLWRIPGDRCRFLTARR
;
A
#
# COMPACT_ATOMS: atom_id res chain seq x y z
N MET A 1 8.59 6.27 1.77
CA MET A 1 9.07 7.48 1.07
C MET A 1 7.88 8.42 0.90
N PRO A 2 8.02 9.73 1.14
CA PRO A 2 6.93 10.69 0.97
C PRO A 2 6.47 10.78 -0.50
N ALA A 3 5.18 11.07 -0.71
CA ALA A 3 4.58 11.18 -2.04
C ALA A 3 5.25 12.28 -2.90
N ASP A 4 5.58 13.41 -2.26
CA ASP A 4 6.24 14.55 -2.90
C ASP A 4 7.62 14.18 -3.48
N THR A 5 8.34 13.29 -2.80
CA THR A 5 9.67 12.81 -3.22
C THR A 5 9.60 11.99 -4.51
N LEU A 6 8.46 11.36 -4.78
CA LEU A 6 8.23 10.55 -5.98
C LEU A 6 7.49 11.31 -7.09
N SER A 7 7.19 12.59 -6.87
CA SER A 7 6.40 13.42 -7.78
C SER A 7 5.10 12.74 -8.19
N LEU A 8 4.42 12.13 -7.22
CA LEU A 8 3.13 11.48 -7.46
C LEU A 8 2.08 12.53 -7.84
N PRO A 9 1.15 12.19 -8.76
CA PRO A 9 -0.01 13.02 -9.00
C PRO A 9 -0.94 13.05 -7.78
N ASP A 10 -1.94 13.92 -7.81
CA ASP A 10 -2.93 14.05 -6.75
C ASP A 10 -3.71 12.75 -6.49
N GLU A 11 -4.33 12.69 -5.32
CA GLU A 11 -5.02 11.50 -4.84
C GLU A 11 -6.20 11.10 -5.74
N ASP A 12 -6.94 12.05 -6.31
CA ASP A 12 -8.07 11.77 -7.19
C ASP A 12 -7.59 11.12 -8.50
N THR A 13 -6.49 11.62 -9.06
CA THR A 13 -5.83 11.02 -10.22
C THR A 13 -5.36 9.59 -9.93
N LEU A 14 -4.78 9.34 -8.74
CA LEU A 14 -4.35 8.00 -8.32
C LEU A 14 -5.54 7.04 -8.15
N ARG A 15 -6.62 7.48 -7.48
CA ARG A 15 -7.85 6.70 -7.30
C ARG A 15 -8.49 6.37 -8.63
N ASN A 16 -8.57 7.35 -9.54
CA ASN A 16 -9.12 7.14 -10.88
C ASN A 16 -8.27 6.12 -11.66
N ALA A 17 -6.94 6.22 -11.61
CA ALA A 17 -6.05 5.27 -12.26
C ALA A 17 -6.26 3.83 -11.74
N ALA A 18 -6.39 3.67 -10.42
CA ALA A 18 -6.66 2.38 -9.80
C ALA A 18 -8.04 1.80 -10.19
N ASN A 19 -9.09 2.63 -10.22
CA ASN A 19 -10.44 2.21 -10.57
C ASN A 19 -10.62 1.88 -12.05
N THR A 20 -9.88 2.58 -12.92
CA THR A 20 -9.98 2.41 -14.39
C THR A 20 -8.91 1.50 -14.96
N GLY A 21 -8.02 0.96 -14.12
CA GLY A 21 -6.87 0.14 -14.54
C GLY A 21 -5.88 0.90 -15.41
N LYS A 22 -5.89 2.25 -15.35
CA LYS A 22 -4.97 3.10 -16.13
C LYS A 22 -3.59 3.14 -15.47
N ASN A 23 -2.60 3.36 -16.32
CA ASN A 23 -1.23 3.55 -15.88
C ASN A 23 -0.95 5.03 -15.59
N ILE A 24 -0.13 5.26 -14.58
CA ILE A 24 0.42 6.55 -14.19
C ILE A 24 1.86 6.61 -14.69
N THR A 25 2.20 7.69 -15.37
CA THR A 25 3.53 7.88 -15.91
C THR A 25 4.40 8.56 -14.86
N LEU A 26 5.43 7.85 -14.36
CA LEU A 26 6.36 8.38 -13.36
C LEU A 26 7.74 8.66 -13.99
N GLN A 27 8.36 9.78 -13.59
CA GLN A 27 9.72 10.15 -14.03
C GLN A 27 10.83 9.51 -13.17
N VAL A 28 10.51 9.21 -11.92
CA VAL A 28 11.45 8.65 -10.94
C VAL A 28 10.85 7.37 -10.37
N ARG A 29 11.66 6.31 -10.28
CA ARG A 29 11.26 5.03 -9.68
C ARG A 29 12.20 4.65 -8.54
N GLY A 30 11.63 4.20 -7.43
CA GLY A 30 12.38 3.50 -6.40
C GLY A 30 12.66 2.07 -6.84
N VAL A 31 13.91 1.64 -6.77
CA VAL A 31 14.33 0.27 -7.04
C VAL A 31 15.09 -0.23 -5.82
N LEU A 32 14.71 -1.42 -5.35
CA LEU A 32 15.49 -2.17 -4.36
C LEU A 32 16.53 -3.00 -5.10
N ARG A 33 17.80 -2.86 -4.71
CA ARG A 33 18.90 -3.65 -5.25
C ARG A 33 19.70 -4.27 -4.11
N ILE A 34 20.30 -5.42 -4.36
CA ILE A 34 21.33 -5.97 -3.48
C ILE A 34 22.68 -5.50 -4.01
N GLN A 35 23.44 -4.78 -3.20
CA GLN A 35 24.80 -4.34 -3.48
C GLN A 35 25.68 -4.68 -2.29
N ASP A 36 26.78 -5.39 -2.53
CA ASP A 36 27.76 -5.79 -1.49
C ASP A 36 27.12 -6.47 -0.27
N GLY A 37 26.10 -7.30 -0.50
CA GLY A 37 25.36 -8.00 0.56
C GLY A 37 24.33 -7.16 1.32
N ALA A 38 24.18 -5.87 0.99
CA ALA A 38 23.19 -4.98 1.59
C ALA A 38 22.02 -4.69 0.64
N ILE A 39 20.82 -4.50 1.20
CA ILE A 39 19.66 -3.99 0.46
C ILE A 39 19.80 -2.47 0.37
N VAL A 40 19.94 -1.97 -0.86
CA VAL A 40 20.06 -0.55 -1.18
C VAL A 40 18.82 -0.08 -1.92
N THR A 41 18.23 1.01 -1.46
CA THR A 41 17.15 1.69 -2.18
C THR A 41 17.75 2.77 -3.07
N GLN A 42 17.45 2.73 -4.37
CA GLN A 42 17.91 3.71 -5.34
C GLN A 42 16.72 4.40 -6.01
N LEU A 43 16.77 5.72 -6.09
CA LEU A 43 15.86 6.49 -6.93
C LEU A 43 16.49 6.62 -8.31
N VAL A 44 15.91 5.96 -9.29
CA VAL A 44 16.37 5.98 -10.67
C VAL A 44 15.46 6.89 -11.46
N ARG A 45 16.01 7.98 -12.00
CA ARG A 45 15.31 8.81 -12.97
C ARG A 45 15.35 8.10 -14.32
N THR A 46 14.19 7.78 -14.87
CA THR A 46 14.11 7.08 -16.16
C THR A 46 14.13 8.10 -17.31
N PRO A 47 15.01 7.96 -18.32
CA PRO A 47 15.07 8.88 -19.46
C PRO A 47 13.77 8.95 -20.26
N ALA A 48 13.02 7.84 -20.28
CA ALA A 48 11.65 7.74 -20.77
C ALA A 48 10.73 7.43 -19.59
N PRO A 49 9.72 8.27 -19.30
CA PRO A 49 8.74 7.99 -18.26
C PRO A 49 8.03 6.67 -18.54
N THR A 50 8.08 5.73 -17.60
CA THR A 50 7.53 4.37 -17.77
C THR A 50 6.18 4.26 -17.07
N PRO A 51 5.17 3.63 -17.69
CA PRO A 51 3.86 3.45 -17.06
C PRO A 51 3.94 2.56 -15.82
N VAL A 52 3.35 3.02 -14.72
CA VAL A 52 3.17 2.29 -13.46
C VAL A 52 1.69 2.11 -13.21
N ARG A 53 1.27 0.89 -12.88
CA ARG A 53 -0.14 0.58 -12.67
C ARG A 53 -0.61 1.14 -11.32
N GLY A 54 -1.72 1.88 -11.32
CA GLY A 54 -2.48 2.16 -10.10
C GLY A 54 -3.30 0.93 -9.70
N VAL A 55 -3.28 0.56 -8.42
CA VAL A 55 -4.01 -0.61 -7.91
C VAL A 55 -4.74 -0.27 -6.62
N ASN A 56 -5.91 -0.88 -6.43
CA ASN A 56 -6.64 -0.80 -5.17
C ASN A 56 -6.27 -1.98 -4.28
N ALA A 57 -5.92 -1.71 -3.03
CA ALA A 57 -5.83 -2.74 -2.01
C ALA A 57 -7.24 -3.07 -1.47
N ILE A 58 -7.48 -4.34 -1.17
CA ILE A 58 -8.77 -4.84 -0.68
C ILE A 58 -8.71 -4.97 0.83
N PHE A 59 -9.69 -4.43 1.53
CA PHE A 59 -9.80 -4.59 2.97
C PHE A 59 -10.26 -6.00 3.34
N ASP A 60 -9.51 -6.68 4.19
CA ASP A 60 -9.88 -7.95 4.79
C ASP A 60 -10.38 -7.73 6.22
N SER A 61 -11.69 -7.91 6.43
CA SER A 61 -12.33 -7.75 7.74
C SER A 61 -11.88 -8.78 8.79
N ALA A 62 -11.36 -9.94 8.39
CA ALA A 62 -10.94 -10.98 9.33
C ALA A 62 -9.60 -10.63 9.99
N THR A 63 -8.71 -10.00 9.24
CA THR A 63 -7.36 -9.63 9.72
C THR A 63 -7.23 -8.14 10.03
N GLY A 64 -8.12 -7.30 9.49
CA GLY A 64 -8.07 -5.85 9.61
C GLY A 64 -7.01 -5.19 8.71
N TYR A 65 -6.41 -5.91 7.77
CA TYR A 65 -5.39 -5.41 6.84
C TYR A 65 -5.97 -5.12 5.46
N TYR A 66 -5.30 -4.23 4.73
CA TYR A 66 -5.49 -4.07 3.29
C TYR A 66 -4.47 -4.94 2.54
N GLY A 67 -4.95 -5.77 1.62
CA GLY A 67 -4.11 -6.67 0.83
C GLY A 67 -4.16 -6.36 -0.66
N PHE A 68 -3.03 -6.51 -1.35
CA PHE A 68 -2.97 -6.55 -2.80
C PHE A 68 -2.03 -7.66 -3.26
N THR A 69 -2.48 -8.52 -4.17
CA THR A 69 -1.66 -9.58 -4.77
C THR A 69 -1.15 -9.12 -6.12
N THR A 70 0.18 -9.02 -6.26
CA THR A 70 0.80 -8.75 -7.56
C THR A 70 0.55 -9.92 -8.51
N PRO A 71 0.29 -9.68 -9.80
CA PRO A 71 0.22 -10.75 -10.77
C PRO A 71 1.57 -11.48 -10.87
N GLU A 72 1.53 -12.72 -11.34
CA GLU A 72 2.73 -13.44 -11.73
C GLU A 72 3.30 -12.83 -13.02
N GLU A 73 4.62 -12.61 -13.04
CA GLU A 73 5.38 -12.11 -14.19
C GLU A 73 6.52 -13.08 -14.49
N ALA A 74 7.12 -13.00 -15.69
CA ALA A 74 8.15 -13.95 -16.12
C ALA A 74 9.33 -14.02 -15.11
N GLY A 75 9.43 -15.14 -14.39
CA GLY A 75 10.45 -15.36 -13.35
C GLY A 75 10.17 -14.69 -11.99
N VAL A 76 8.99 -14.08 -11.80
CA VAL A 76 8.57 -13.45 -10.55
C VAL A 76 7.21 -14.02 -10.13
N PRO A 77 7.15 -14.86 -9.07
CA PRO A 77 5.88 -15.41 -8.61
C PRO A 77 4.99 -14.30 -8.03
N ALA A 78 3.68 -14.53 -8.03
CA ALA A 78 2.72 -13.66 -7.36
C ALA A 78 3.08 -13.44 -5.89
N ARG A 79 2.91 -12.21 -5.39
CA ARG A 79 3.23 -11.83 -4.01
C ARG A 79 2.12 -10.96 -3.43
N THR A 80 1.75 -11.23 -2.19
CA THR A 80 0.78 -10.40 -1.47
C THR A 80 1.49 -9.33 -0.66
N ILE A 81 1.13 -8.08 -0.89
CA ILE A 81 1.55 -6.92 -0.10
C ILE A 81 0.44 -6.62 0.91
N LEU A 82 0.78 -6.61 2.19
CA LEU A 82 -0.13 -6.26 3.28
C LEU A 82 0.18 -4.86 3.78
N THR A 83 -0.85 -4.04 3.90
CA THR A 83 -0.78 -2.67 4.40
C THR A 83 -1.69 -2.55 5.63
N SER A 84 -1.12 -2.11 6.74
CA SER A 84 -1.86 -1.83 7.96
C SER A 84 -2.67 -0.52 7.81
N PRO A 85 -3.90 -0.44 8.33
CA PRO A 85 -4.61 0.83 8.48
C PRO A 85 -3.81 1.80 9.35
N ALA A 86 -4.04 3.11 9.17
CA ALA A 86 -3.31 4.16 9.89
C ALA A 86 -3.43 4.07 11.42
N GLU A 87 -4.55 3.50 11.90
CA GLU A 87 -4.87 3.32 13.33
C GLU A 87 -4.49 1.92 13.84
N ALA A 88 -3.68 1.16 13.09
CA ALA A 88 -3.26 -0.16 13.53
C ALA A 88 -2.42 -0.06 14.82
N PRO A 89 -2.59 -0.98 15.79
CA PRO A 89 -1.87 -0.92 17.07
C PRO A 89 -0.33 -0.88 16.96
N SER A 90 0.22 -1.33 15.83
CA SER A 90 1.65 -1.32 15.53
C SER A 90 2.17 0.00 14.92
N ALA A 91 1.31 1.02 14.72
CA ALA A 91 1.71 2.29 14.10
C ALA A 91 2.65 3.14 15.00
N GLU A 92 2.70 2.86 16.31
CA GLU A 92 3.43 3.65 17.31
C GLU A 92 4.82 3.06 17.69
N GLY A 93 5.33 2.02 17.03
CA GLY A 93 6.62 1.44 17.41
C GLY A 93 7.19 0.40 16.44
N PRO A 94 8.50 0.08 16.56
CA PRO A 94 9.19 -0.81 15.62
C PRO A 94 8.51 -2.17 15.56
N THR A 95 8.17 -2.59 14.34
CA THR A 95 7.55 -3.88 14.03
C THR A 95 8.48 -5.01 14.45
N ILE A 96 8.24 -5.56 15.63
CA ILE A 96 8.83 -6.82 16.04
C ILE A 96 8.15 -7.92 15.21
N LEU A 97 8.92 -8.60 14.35
CA LEU A 97 8.49 -9.78 13.56
C LEU A 97 8.32 -11.03 14.45
N THR A 98 7.65 -10.90 15.60
CA THR A 98 7.40 -12.01 16.52
C THR A 98 5.91 -12.23 16.64
N GLY A 99 5.40 -13.09 15.76
CA GLY A 99 4.08 -13.69 15.87
C GLY A 99 2.92 -12.86 15.29
N PRO A 100 1.75 -13.49 15.09
CA PRO A 100 0.56 -12.80 14.62
C PRO A 100 0.19 -11.66 15.58
N VAL A 101 -0.04 -10.47 15.02
CA VAL A 101 -0.51 -9.30 15.77
C VAL A 101 -1.80 -9.68 16.49
N PRO A 102 -1.90 -9.47 17.81
CA PRO A 102 -3.08 -9.85 18.56
C PRO A 102 -4.30 -9.09 18.02
N LEU A 103 -5.31 -9.85 17.57
CA LEU A 103 -6.62 -9.32 17.20
C LEU A 103 -7.25 -8.74 18.46
N TRP A 104 -7.25 -7.42 18.58
CA TRP A 104 -8.09 -6.76 19.57
C TRP A 104 -9.56 -7.10 19.26
N ARG A 105 -10.18 -7.82 20.19
CA ARG A 105 -11.62 -8.08 20.22
C ARG A 105 -12.31 -6.74 20.23
N ILE A 106 -12.87 -6.32 19.09
CA ILE A 106 -13.75 -5.14 19.02
C ILE A 106 -14.88 -5.41 20.03
N PRO A 107 -14.99 -4.68 21.15
CA PRO A 107 -16.19 -4.74 21.95
C PRO A 107 -17.28 -4.09 21.10
N GLY A 108 -18.31 -4.85 20.78
CA GLY A 108 -19.54 -4.29 20.24
C GLY A 108 -20.05 -3.23 21.20
N ASP A 109 -19.91 -1.97 20.82
CA ASP A 109 -20.75 -0.84 21.20
C ASP A 109 -20.04 0.44 20.75
N ARG A 110 -20.37 0.90 19.53
CA ARG A 110 -20.55 2.32 19.15
C ARG A 110 -20.85 2.47 17.64
N CYS A 111 -21.80 1.69 17.12
CA CYS A 111 -22.63 2.17 16.01
C CYS A 111 -23.79 2.99 16.60
N ARG A 112 -23.49 4.25 16.96
CA ARG A 112 -24.51 5.30 17.12
C ARG A 112 -24.18 6.42 16.14
N PHE A 113 -24.64 6.26 14.89
CA PHE A 113 -24.96 7.43 14.08
C PHE A 113 -26.45 7.72 14.27
N LEU A 114 -26.70 8.80 15.00
CA LEU A 114 -27.93 9.55 15.00
C LEU A 114 -28.21 10.03 13.57
N THR A 115 -29.34 9.64 12.99
CA THR A 115 -30.06 10.51 12.04
C THR A 115 -31.56 10.46 12.34
N ALA A 116 -32.15 11.64 12.36
CA ALA A 116 -33.41 11.99 12.99
C ALA A 116 -34.67 11.57 12.21
N ARG A 117 -35.77 11.56 12.97
CA ARG A 117 -37.18 11.61 12.55
C ARG A 117 -37.42 12.37 11.23
N ARG A 118 -38.24 11.81 10.34
CA ARG A 118 -39.67 12.15 10.24
C ARG A 118 -40.42 11.05 9.50
#